data_AF-A0A9P0P300-F1
#
_entry.id   AF-A0A9P0P300-F1
#
_cell.length_a   1.000
_cell.length_b   1.000
_cell.length_c   1.000
_cell.angle_alpha   90.00
_cell.angle_beta   90.00
_cell.angle_gamma   90.00
#
_symmetry.space_group_name_H-M   'P 1'
#
loop_
_entity.id
_entity.type
_entity.pdbx_description
1 polymer ?
#
loop_
_entity_poly.entity_id
_entity_poly.type
_entity_poly.pdbx_seq_one_letter_code
_entity_poly.pdbx_strand_id
1 'polypeptide(L)'
;MTSSMEANDSASHLALQKKYVNRPFSSFLPFGCLFGTLMKKNSTVMAPPGIAALRVFLWTVFRAANFLYLPVFVTRIFHRATPCPPIENDILLLTAVELAEKIRKRELTCEAVVKAYIERVKEVNPIINAVIEDRFHDALEDAKEVDRFLSNTLMTTEEIEEKKPLLGIPLTVKGSIEVEGMKNTSGVVSRANVIAKEDAIIVKSARDAGAIPILTSNIPELCLNWESTNKLVGTTRNPHNTTRTVGGSSGGEAGLLATAASIIGVGSDIAGSLRLPAHFCGVWGHKPTPRVVPFAGHYPSCKNEDEWREVFTLGPMARYAKDLKLLLKIIANPEAKETLRLDEPVALEDLRIYYIEDLESILTNKVSSVCLDALHSVVDHMNKLCHVECEKVSIVSGNALQKLIVIICLYLIYKIIKLY
;
A
#
# COMPACT_ATOMS: atom_id res chain seq x y z
N MET A 1 -13.88 -10.47 29.14
CA MET A 1 -14.91 -9.76 28.34
C MET A 1 -14.38 -9.21 27.02
N THR A 2 -13.10 -9.43 26.67
CA THR A 2 -12.44 -8.93 25.45
C THR A 2 -12.53 -9.88 24.25
N SER A 3 -12.61 -11.20 24.45
CA SER A 3 -12.62 -12.17 23.32
C SER A 3 -13.93 -12.23 22.52
N SER A 4 -15.04 -11.69 23.04
CA SER A 4 -16.34 -11.67 22.34
C SER A 4 -16.55 -10.44 21.46
N MET A 5 -15.71 -9.41 21.59
CA MET A 5 -15.72 -8.24 20.69
C MET A 5 -14.90 -8.49 19.42
N GLU A 6 -13.81 -9.27 19.51
CA GLU A 6 -12.85 -9.53 18.42
C GLU A 6 -13.41 -10.42 17.30
N ALA A 7 -14.25 -11.41 17.64
CA ALA A 7 -14.93 -12.23 16.64
C ALA A 7 -16.02 -11.45 15.86
N ASN A 8 -16.50 -10.35 16.44
CA ASN A 8 -17.51 -9.49 15.82
C ASN A 8 -16.89 -8.52 14.80
N ASP A 9 -15.61 -8.15 14.94
CA ASP A 9 -14.93 -7.20 14.05
C ASP A 9 -14.47 -7.82 12.72
N SER A 10 -14.04 -9.08 12.71
CA SER A 10 -13.69 -9.79 11.46
C SER A 10 -14.94 -10.06 10.60
N ALA A 11 -16.06 -10.41 11.23
CA ALA A 11 -17.35 -10.58 10.58
C ALA A 11 -17.97 -9.24 10.14
N SER A 12 -17.81 -8.17 10.91
CA SER A 12 -18.31 -6.83 10.57
C SER A 12 -17.54 -6.22 9.38
N HIS A 13 -16.22 -6.45 9.28
CA HIS A 13 -15.40 -5.97 8.16
C HIS A 13 -15.80 -6.63 6.84
N LEU A 14 -16.08 -7.95 6.85
CA LEU A 14 -16.59 -8.69 5.69
C LEU A 14 -18.02 -8.27 5.31
N ALA A 15 -18.86 -7.93 6.30
CA ALA A 15 -20.23 -7.48 6.10
C ALA A 15 -20.32 -6.03 5.56
N LEU A 16 -19.44 -5.13 6.03
CA LEU A 16 -19.30 -3.77 5.50
C LEU A 16 -18.81 -3.79 4.04
N GLN A 17 -17.85 -4.66 3.70
CA GLN A 17 -17.37 -4.85 2.33
C GLN A 17 -18.50 -5.23 1.35
N LYS A 18 -19.43 -6.13 1.75
CA LYS A 18 -20.59 -6.49 0.90
C LYS A 18 -21.58 -5.34 0.66
N LYS A 19 -21.67 -4.37 1.58
CA LYS A 19 -22.65 -3.28 1.52
C LYS A 19 -22.26 -2.17 0.51
N TYR A 20 -20.96 -1.96 0.26
CA TYR A 20 -20.47 -0.89 -0.61
C TYR A 20 -20.18 -1.32 -2.05
N VAL A 21 -20.01 -2.62 -2.31
CA VAL A 21 -19.72 -3.17 -3.66
C VAL A 21 -20.93 -3.12 -4.61
N ASN A 22 -22.16 -3.02 -4.09
CA ASN A 22 -23.39 -3.16 -4.88
C ASN A 22 -24.14 -1.85 -5.23
N ARG A 23 -23.53 -0.67 -5.09
CA ARG A 23 -24.18 0.57 -5.59
C ARG A 23 -23.90 0.78 -7.08
N PRO A 24 -24.94 0.94 -7.93
CA PRO A 24 -24.73 1.34 -9.31
C PRO A 24 -24.08 2.74 -9.33
N PHE A 25 -22.95 2.84 -10.05
CA PHE A 25 -22.27 4.09 -10.34
C PHE A 25 -23.18 4.97 -11.22
N SER A 26 -24.04 5.78 -10.62
CA SER A 26 -24.81 6.79 -11.33
C SER A 26 -24.06 8.12 -11.30
N SER A 27 -23.79 8.66 -12.49
CA SER A 27 -23.20 9.98 -12.80
C SER A 27 -21.66 10.08 -12.76
N PHE A 28 -21.05 9.85 -13.93
CA PHE A 28 -19.82 10.55 -14.31
C PHE A 28 -20.10 11.31 -15.60
N LEU A 29 -20.09 12.65 -15.49
CA LEU A 29 -20.08 13.53 -16.65
C LEU A 29 -18.75 13.32 -17.40
N PRO A 30 -18.76 13.10 -18.72
CA PRO A 30 -17.54 12.94 -19.49
C PRO A 30 -16.71 14.24 -19.42
N PHE A 31 -15.39 14.07 -19.54
CA PHE A 31 -14.29 15.06 -19.49
C PHE A 31 -14.49 16.39 -20.27
N GLY A 32 -15.60 16.58 -21.00
CA GLY A 32 -15.94 17.82 -21.72
C GLY A 32 -16.47 18.96 -20.84
N CYS A 33 -16.84 18.72 -19.58
CA CYS A 33 -17.50 19.75 -18.76
C CYS A 33 -16.53 20.82 -18.21
N LEU A 34 -15.25 20.48 -18.00
CA LEU A 34 -14.26 21.40 -17.45
C LEU A 34 -13.83 22.48 -18.47
N PHE A 35 -13.75 22.12 -19.76
CA PHE A 35 -13.43 23.06 -20.83
C PHE A 35 -14.60 23.99 -21.20
N GLY A 36 -15.84 23.50 -21.10
CA GLY A 36 -17.04 24.31 -21.36
C GLY A 36 -17.25 25.43 -20.35
N THR A 37 -16.77 25.27 -19.12
CA THR A 37 -16.97 26.23 -18.03
C THR A 37 -15.93 27.35 -18.04
N LEU A 38 -14.69 27.06 -18.46
CA LEU A 38 -13.62 28.05 -18.69
C LEU A 38 -13.89 29.00 -19.88
N MET A 39 -14.82 28.65 -20.77
CA MET A 39 -15.15 29.41 -21.98
C MET A 39 -16.38 30.32 -21.83
N LYS A 40 -17.06 30.29 -20.68
CA LYS A 40 -18.30 31.05 -20.44
C LYS A 40 -18.11 32.39 -19.70
N LYS A 41 -16.91 32.70 -19.22
CA LYS A 41 -16.64 33.97 -18.54
C LYS A 41 -15.94 34.96 -19.48
N ASN A 42 -16.71 35.96 -19.89
CA ASN A 42 -16.30 37.28 -20.39
C ASN A 42 -15.45 37.34 -21.66
N SER A 43 -16.10 37.66 -22.79
CA SER A 43 -15.60 38.69 -23.73
C SER A 43 -16.66 39.01 -24.78
N THR A 44 -17.23 40.22 -24.69
CA THR A 44 -18.00 40.91 -25.74
C THR A 44 -17.10 41.46 -26.85
N VAL A 45 -15.95 40.83 -27.10
CA VAL A 45 -15.00 41.20 -28.16
C VAL A 45 -15.05 40.11 -29.22
N MET A 46 -15.42 40.47 -30.45
CA MET A 46 -15.35 39.56 -31.59
C MET A 46 -13.93 39.01 -31.70
N ALA A 47 -13.77 37.70 -31.44
CA ALA A 47 -12.50 37.03 -31.61
C ALA A 47 -12.07 37.11 -33.09
N PRO A 48 -10.78 37.38 -33.38
CA PRO A 48 -10.23 37.36 -34.73
C PRO A 48 -10.61 36.07 -35.49
N PRO A 49 -10.86 36.12 -36.82
CA PRO A 49 -11.33 34.97 -37.61
C PRO A 49 -10.50 33.69 -37.43
N GLY A 50 -9.19 33.82 -37.20
CA GLY A 50 -8.28 32.69 -36.98
C GLY A 50 -8.54 31.89 -35.68
N ILE A 51 -9.04 32.53 -34.63
CA ILE A 51 -9.35 31.87 -33.35
C ILE A 51 -10.63 31.04 -33.46
N ALA A 52 -11.61 31.50 -34.26
CA ALA A 52 -12.83 30.75 -34.53
C ALA A 52 -12.53 29.48 -35.35
N ALA A 53 -11.68 29.58 -36.38
CA ALA A 53 -11.24 28.42 -37.17
C ALA A 53 -10.46 27.40 -36.33
N LEU A 54 -9.54 27.86 -35.48
CA LEU A 54 -8.79 27.00 -34.56
C LEU A 54 -9.71 26.28 -33.56
N ARG A 55 -10.74 26.98 -33.05
CA ARG A 55 -11.75 26.38 -32.16
C ARG A 55 -12.52 25.25 -32.84
N VAL A 56 -12.99 25.46 -34.07
CA VAL A 56 -13.70 24.43 -34.84
C VAL A 56 -12.79 23.24 -35.13
N PHE A 57 -11.52 23.50 -35.48
CA PHE A 57 -10.52 22.46 -35.71
C PHE A 57 -10.28 21.62 -34.45
N LEU A 58 -9.96 22.25 -33.31
CA LEU A 58 -9.73 21.55 -32.05
C LEU A 58 -10.96 20.79 -31.57
N TRP A 59 -12.16 21.35 -31.72
CA TRP A 59 -13.42 20.67 -31.39
C TRP A 59 -13.63 19.42 -32.27
N THR A 60 -13.34 19.52 -33.57
CA THR A 60 -13.47 18.41 -34.52
C THR A 60 -12.47 17.30 -34.22
N VAL A 61 -11.20 17.65 -33.97
CA VAL A 61 -10.16 16.69 -33.56
C VAL A 61 -10.54 16.00 -32.25
N PHE A 62 -11.03 16.75 -31.26
CA PHE A 62 -11.45 16.19 -29.98
C PHE A 62 -12.69 15.28 -30.12
N ARG A 63 -13.64 15.62 -31.00
CA ARG A 63 -14.81 14.77 -31.30
C ARG A 63 -14.40 13.49 -32.03
N ALA A 64 -13.51 13.58 -33.00
CA ALA A 64 -12.95 12.42 -33.70
C ALA A 64 -12.18 11.50 -32.75
N ALA A 65 -11.34 12.06 -31.87
CA ALA A 65 -10.63 11.33 -30.84
C ALA A 65 -11.60 10.62 -29.88
N ASN A 66 -12.66 11.30 -29.41
CA ASN A 66 -13.68 10.69 -28.57
C ASN A 66 -14.44 9.57 -29.29
N PHE A 67 -14.76 9.71 -30.58
CA PHE A 67 -15.44 8.68 -31.36
C PHE A 67 -14.56 7.43 -31.54
N LEU A 68 -13.24 7.62 -31.70
CA LEU A 68 -12.27 6.52 -31.73
C LEU A 68 -12.06 5.88 -30.35
N TYR A 69 -12.15 6.65 -29.27
CA TYR A 69 -11.98 6.15 -27.90
C TYR A 69 -13.24 5.49 -27.33
N LEU A 70 -14.44 5.84 -27.84
CA LEU A 70 -15.71 5.37 -27.31
C LEU A 70 -15.85 3.84 -27.36
N PRO A 71 -15.48 3.11 -28.43
CA PRO A 71 -15.53 1.65 -28.45
C PRO A 71 -14.60 1.01 -27.40
N VAL A 72 -13.42 1.59 -27.17
CA VAL A 72 -12.46 1.13 -26.14
C VAL A 72 -13.00 1.42 -24.73
N PHE A 73 -13.63 2.57 -24.54
CA PHE A 73 -14.27 2.95 -23.29
C PHE A 73 -15.48 2.05 -22.99
N VAL A 74 -16.30 1.76 -24.00
CA VAL A 74 -17.48 0.90 -23.90
C VAL A 74 -17.09 -0.55 -23.61
N THR A 75 -16.06 -1.09 -24.26
CA THR A 75 -15.56 -2.46 -23.93
C THR A 75 -15.01 -2.54 -22.51
N ARG A 76 -14.39 -1.47 -22.00
CA ARG A 76 -13.97 -1.38 -20.59
C ARG A 76 -15.15 -1.30 -19.62
N ILE A 77 -16.25 -0.64 -19.99
CA ILE A 77 -17.50 -0.60 -19.18
C ILE A 77 -18.11 -2.00 -19.05
N PHE A 78 -18.01 -2.83 -20.11
CA PHE A 78 -18.56 -4.18 -20.09
C PHE A 78 -17.61 -5.24 -19.48
N HIS A 79 -16.38 -4.86 -19.10
CA HIS A 79 -15.50 -5.77 -18.39
C HIS A 79 -16.03 -5.98 -16.96
N ARG A 80 -16.46 -7.21 -16.67
CA ARG A 80 -16.97 -7.56 -15.34
C ARG A 80 -15.82 -7.79 -14.37
N ALA A 81 -16.03 -7.37 -13.14
CA ALA A 81 -15.11 -7.71 -12.06
C ALA A 81 -15.07 -9.22 -11.88
N THR A 82 -13.86 -9.77 -11.74
CA THR A 82 -13.62 -11.17 -11.38
C THR A 82 -13.40 -11.21 -9.88
N PRO A 83 -14.29 -11.85 -9.10
CA PRO A 83 -14.08 -11.94 -7.66
C PRO A 83 -12.93 -12.89 -7.34
N CYS A 84 -12.16 -12.57 -6.29
CA CYS A 84 -11.23 -13.54 -5.71
C CYS A 84 -12.01 -14.62 -4.95
N PRO A 85 -11.53 -15.87 -4.96
CA PRO A 85 -12.14 -16.94 -4.18
C PRO A 85 -12.09 -16.64 -2.67
N PRO A 86 -13.05 -17.17 -1.89
CA PRO A 86 -13.08 -16.98 -0.44
C PRO A 86 -11.83 -17.57 0.22
N ILE A 87 -11.57 -17.18 1.46
CA ILE A 87 -10.47 -17.75 2.26
C ILE A 87 -11.02 -19.00 2.94
N GLU A 88 -10.50 -20.18 2.60
CA GLU A 88 -10.96 -21.46 3.16
C GLU A 88 -10.04 -22.00 4.27
N ASN A 89 -8.77 -21.59 4.28
CA ASN A 89 -7.78 -22.07 5.26
C ASN A 89 -7.70 -21.12 6.46
N ASP A 90 -8.02 -21.64 7.65
CA ASP A 90 -8.02 -20.89 8.91
C ASP A 90 -6.65 -20.31 9.29
N ILE A 91 -5.54 -20.91 8.86
CA ILE A 91 -4.18 -20.38 9.07
C ILE A 91 -4.06 -18.96 8.50
N LEU A 92 -4.73 -18.69 7.37
CA LEU A 92 -4.69 -17.40 6.69
C LEU A 92 -5.49 -16.32 7.44
N LEU A 93 -6.30 -16.70 8.43
CA LEU A 93 -7.10 -15.80 9.25
C LEU A 93 -6.41 -15.37 10.54
N LEU A 94 -5.31 -16.03 10.92
CA LEU A 94 -4.53 -15.66 12.09
C LEU A 94 -3.61 -14.47 11.81
N THR A 95 -3.25 -13.72 12.85
CA THR A 95 -2.30 -12.61 12.73
C THR A 95 -0.86 -13.09 12.73
N ALA A 96 0.09 -12.28 12.27
CA ALA A 96 1.51 -12.68 12.28
C ALA A 96 2.01 -13.00 13.69
N VAL A 97 1.61 -12.20 14.69
CA VAL A 97 1.94 -12.46 16.10
C VAL A 97 1.41 -13.81 16.58
N GLU A 98 0.15 -14.14 16.27
CA GLU A 98 -0.49 -15.41 16.66
C GLU A 98 0.15 -16.60 15.96
N LEU A 99 0.45 -16.48 14.66
CA LEU A 99 1.15 -17.52 13.90
C LEU A 99 2.54 -17.79 14.49
N ALA A 100 3.28 -16.73 14.84
CA ALA A 100 4.63 -16.88 15.37
C ALA A 100 4.59 -17.55 16.74
N GLU A 101 3.65 -17.17 17.59
CA GLU A 101 3.39 -17.81 18.88
C GLU A 101 3.05 -19.29 18.72
N LYS A 102 2.13 -19.62 17.81
CA LYS A 102 1.71 -21.01 17.53
C LYS A 102 2.85 -21.87 16.98
N ILE A 103 3.69 -21.31 16.12
CA ILE A 103 4.90 -21.97 15.61
C ILE A 103 5.87 -22.24 16.76
N ARG A 104 6.19 -21.24 17.60
CA ARG A 104 7.10 -21.41 18.75
C ARG A 104 6.59 -22.46 19.74
N LYS A 105 5.27 -22.51 19.99
CA LYS A 105 4.60 -23.52 20.83
C LYS A 105 4.43 -24.88 20.17
N ARG A 106 4.83 -25.03 18.90
CA ARG A 106 4.67 -26.25 18.09
C ARG A 106 3.20 -26.69 17.92
N GLU A 107 2.27 -25.74 18.01
CA GLU A 107 0.86 -25.96 17.69
C GLU A 107 0.63 -25.99 16.17
N LEU A 108 1.47 -25.27 15.42
CA LEU A 108 1.56 -25.30 13.97
C LEU A 108 3.01 -25.49 13.55
N THR A 109 3.25 -26.24 12.49
CA THR A 109 4.57 -26.31 11.85
C THR A 109 4.77 -25.10 10.94
N CYS A 110 5.99 -24.56 10.86
CA CYS A 110 6.35 -23.49 9.96
C CYS A 110 6.11 -23.89 8.49
N GLU A 111 6.42 -25.14 8.11
CA GLU A 111 6.16 -25.65 6.76
C GLU A 111 4.67 -25.53 6.38
N ALA A 112 3.76 -25.94 7.27
CA ALA A 112 2.31 -25.83 7.02
C ALA A 112 1.85 -24.37 6.86
N VAL A 113 2.40 -23.45 7.65
CA VAL A 113 2.08 -22.02 7.54
C VAL A 113 2.57 -21.46 6.21
N VAL A 114 3.86 -21.63 5.88
CA VAL A 114 4.43 -21.13 4.60
C VAL A 114 3.70 -21.75 3.40
N LYS A 115 3.41 -23.05 3.44
CA LYS A 115 2.66 -23.76 2.41
C LYS A 115 1.26 -23.17 2.20
N ALA A 116 0.53 -22.87 3.27
CA ALA A 116 -0.80 -22.27 3.18
C ALA A 116 -0.77 -20.91 2.44
N TYR A 117 0.22 -20.05 2.73
CA TYR A 117 0.36 -18.78 2.01
C TYR A 117 0.78 -18.98 0.55
N ILE A 118 1.67 -19.92 0.24
CA ILE A 118 2.06 -20.25 -1.14
C ILE A 118 0.85 -20.72 -1.95
N GLU A 119 0.03 -21.62 -1.39
CA GLU A 119 -1.19 -22.10 -2.02
C GLU A 119 -2.17 -20.95 -2.29
N ARG A 120 -2.33 -20.05 -1.30
CA ARG A 120 -3.18 -18.88 -1.47
C ARG A 120 -2.68 -17.93 -2.56
N VAL A 121 -1.36 -17.69 -2.65
CA VAL A 121 -0.79 -16.88 -3.73
C VAL A 121 -1.09 -17.50 -5.09
N LYS A 122 -0.90 -18.82 -5.26
CA LYS A 122 -1.18 -19.54 -6.51
C LYS A 122 -2.65 -19.43 -6.93
N GLU A 123 -3.56 -19.41 -5.96
CA GLU A 123 -4.99 -19.30 -6.18
C GLU A 123 -5.41 -17.89 -6.66
N VAL A 124 -4.91 -16.82 -6.02
CA VAL A 124 -5.40 -15.46 -6.28
C VAL A 124 -4.56 -14.66 -7.27
N ASN A 125 -3.27 -14.95 -7.41
CA ASN A 125 -2.37 -14.17 -8.27
C ASN A 125 -2.78 -14.18 -9.76
N PRO A 126 -3.33 -15.27 -10.35
CA PRO A 126 -3.87 -15.21 -11.72
C PRO A 126 -4.98 -14.17 -11.92
N ILE A 127 -5.67 -13.77 -10.85
CA ILE A 127 -6.75 -12.77 -10.88
C ILE A 127 -6.18 -11.35 -10.70
N ILE A 128 -5.33 -11.17 -9.69
CA ILE A 128 -4.86 -9.85 -9.26
C ILE A 128 -3.52 -9.42 -9.86
N ASN A 129 -2.70 -10.35 -10.38
CA ASN A 129 -1.38 -10.09 -10.98
C ASN A 129 -0.48 -9.19 -10.10
N ALA A 130 -0.15 -9.66 -8.91
CA ALA A 130 0.55 -8.92 -7.86
C ALA A 130 1.99 -9.39 -7.60
N VAL A 131 2.44 -10.49 -8.20
CA VAL A 131 3.78 -11.08 -7.97
C VAL A 131 4.71 -10.78 -9.15
N ILE A 132 5.93 -10.32 -8.87
CA ILE A 132 7.01 -10.19 -9.87
C ILE A 132 7.76 -11.52 -9.99
N GLU A 133 8.21 -12.05 -8.86
CA GLU A 133 8.99 -13.27 -8.77
C GLU A 133 8.77 -13.90 -7.39
N ASP A 134 8.62 -15.22 -7.34
CA ASP A 134 8.51 -15.99 -6.11
C ASP A 134 9.82 -16.72 -5.78
N ARG A 135 9.96 -17.15 -4.52
CA ARG A 135 11.00 -18.06 -4.05
C ARG A 135 10.41 -19.23 -3.27
N PHE A 136 9.28 -19.76 -3.73
CA PHE A 136 8.45 -20.71 -2.96
C PHE A 136 9.18 -22.00 -2.58
N HIS A 137 10.05 -22.50 -3.45
CA HIS A 137 10.86 -23.68 -3.15
C HIS A 137 11.78 -23.42 -1.96
N ASP A 138 12.60 -22.37 -2.02
CA ASP A 138 13.56 -22.03 -0.98
C ASP A 138 12.86 -21.63 0.32
N ALA A 139 11.73 -20.92 0.22
CA ALA A 139 10.92 -20.60 1.39
C ALA A 139 10.37 -21.84 2.13
N LEU A 140 10.05 -22.91 1.42
CA LEU A 140 9.65 -24.18 2.05
C LEU A 140 10.83 -24.89 2.71
N GLU A 141 12.04 -24.80 2.14
CA GLU A 141 13.24 -25.33 2.78
C GLU A 141 13.63 -24.52 4.03
N ASP A 142 13.55 -23.18 3.96
CA ASP A 142 13.70 -22.29 5.12
C ASP A 142 12.70 -22.65 6.23
N ALA A 143 11.45 -22.96 5.86
CA ALA A 143 10.41 -23.35 6.80
C ALA A 143 10.71 -24.69 7.49
N LYS A 144 11.18 -25.69 6.73
CA LYS A 144 11.62 -26.98 7.28
C LYS A 144 12.83 -26.82 8.19
N GLU A 145 13.73 -25.88 7.91
CA GLU A 145 14.84 -25.55 8.80
C GLU A 145 14.37 -24.98 10.12
N VAL A 146 13.36 -24.11 10.12
CA VAL A 146 12.73 -23.60 11.34
C VAL A 146 12.12 -24.74 12.15
N ASP A 147 11.40 -25.67 11.51
CA ASP A 147 10.81 -26.82 12.19
C ASP A 147 11.89 -27.75 12.79
N ARG A 148 13.00 -27.98 12.07
CA ARG A 148 14.18 -28.71 12.59
C ARG A 148 14.87 -27.97 13.73
N PHE A 149 14.98 -26.66 13.67
CA PHE A 149 15.51 -25.86 14.77
C PHE A 149 14.64 -26.02 16.02
N LEU A 150 13.32 -25.89 15.87
CA LEU A 150 12.37 -26.03 16.96
C LEU A 150 12.38 -27.44 17.55
N SER A 151 12.60 -28.51 16.78
CA SER A 151 12.67 -29.87 17.31
C SER A 151 13.92 -30.15 18.16
N ASN A 152 15.02 -29.44 17.89
CA ASN A 152 16.33 -29.70 18.49
C ASN A 152 16.78 -28.66 19.53
N THR A 153 16.14 -27.49 19.57
CA THR A 153 16.52 -26.42 20.49
C THR A 153 16.14 -26.74 21.94
N LEU A 154 17.00 -26.31 22.87
CA LEU A 154 16.75 -26.31 24.32
C LEU A 154 16.23 -24.95 24.81
N MET A 155 16.10 -23.97 23.92
CA MET A 155 15.60 -22.64 24.28
C MET A 155 14.12 -22.67 24.67
N THR A 156 13.73 -21.81 25.62
CA THR A 156 12.31 -21.64 25.95
C THR A 156 11.56 -20.88 24.86
N THR A 157 10.23 -20.90 24.92
CA THR A 157 9.39 -20.16 23.96
C THR A 157 9.68 -18.66 24.02
N GLU A 158 9.93 -18.14 25.22
CA GLU A 158 10.21 -16.73 25.49
C GLU A 158 11.59 -16.32 24.97
N GLU A 159 12.62 -17.16 25.17
CA GLU A 159 13.96 -16.89 24.63
C GLU A 159 13.96 -16.89 23.09
N ILE A 160 13.12 -17.76 22.48
CA ILE A 160 12.95 -17.78 21.03
C ILE A 160 12.20 -16.53 20.57
N GLU A 161 11.15 -16.10 21.28
CA GLU A 161 10.40 -14.89 20.98
C GLU A 161 11.27 -13.62 21.03
N GLU A 162 12.13 -13.51 22.03
CA GLU A 162 13.04 -12.38 22.18
C GLU A 162 14.04 -12.30 21.01
N LYS A 163 14.61 -13.44 20.60
CA LYS A 163 15.64 -13.48 19.54
C LYS A 163 15.05 -13.51 18.12
N LYS A 164 13.93 -14.19 17.93
CA LYS A 164 13.28 -14.44 16.63
C LYS A 164 11.76 -14.18 16.73
N PRO A 165 11.35 -12.91 16.94
CA PRO A 165 9.95 -12.58 17.15
C PRO A 165 9.03 -12.92 15.96
N LEU A 166 9.58 -12.99 14.75
CA LEU A 166 8.88 -13.36 13.51
C LEU A 166 9.22 -14.79 13.05
N LEU A 167 9.68 -15.68 13.94
CA LEU A 167 10.08 -17.05 13.58
C LEU A 167 9.04 -17.73 12.69
N GLY A 168 9.45 -18.04 11.46
CA GLY A 168 8.66 -18.80 10.50
C GLY A 168 7.54 -18.04 9.81
N ILE A 169 7.46 -16.71 9.99
CA ILE A 169 6.40 -15.89 9.38
C ILE A 169 6.72 -15.57 7.92
N PRO A 170 5.81 -15.86 6.97
CA PRO A 170 5.96 -15.45 5.57
C PRO A 170 6.00 -13.93 5.43
N LEU A 171 6.98 -13.43 4.68
CA LEU A 171 7.15 -12.01 4.37
C LEU A 171 7.05 -11.78 2.86
N THR A 172 6.25 -10.81 2.45
CA THR A 172 6.27 -10.29 1.07
C THR A 172 7.06 -8.99 0.98
N VAL A 173 7.78 -8.80 -0.11
CA VAL A 173 8.70 -7.67 -0.28
C VAL A 173 8.34 -6.90 -1.54
N LYS A 174 8.11 -5.58 -1.44
CA LYS A 174 7.90 -4.75 -2.62
C LYS A 174 9.06 -4.88 -3.61
N GLY A 175 8.79 -5.11 -4.89
CA GLY A 175 9.80 -5.36 -5.94
C GLY A 175 10.78 -4.23 -6.28
N SER A 176 10.78 -3.16 -5.49
CA SER A 176 11.79 -2.09 -5.48
C SER A 176 12.84 -2.26 -4.37
N ILE A 177 12.66 -3.27 -3.51
CA ILE A 177 13.50 -3.57 -2.35
C ILE A 177 14.24 -4.86 -2.66
N GLU A 178 15.55 -4.86 -2.45
CA GLU A 178 16.44 -5.98 -2.76
C GLU A 178 16.17 -7.18 -1.84
N VAL A 179 15.99 -8.34 -2.47
CA VAL A 179 15.99 -9.66 -1.83
C VAL A 179 17.04 -10.49 -2.55
N GLU A 180 18.02 -11.01 -1.82
CA GLU A 180 19.16 -11.74 -2.39
C GLU A 180 18.71 -12.83 -3.36
N GLY A 181 19.30 -12.84 -4.55
CA GLY A 181 19.00 -13.82 -5.61
C GLY A 181 17.72 -13.54 -6.41
N MET A 182 16.93 -12.53 -6.04
CA MET A 182 15.70 -12.16 -6.76
C MET A 182 15.88 -10.91 -7.63
N LYS A 183 14.97 -10.73 -8.58
CA LYS A 183 14.92 -9.58 -9.49
C LYS A 183 14.65 -8.27 -8.74
N ASN A 184 15.46 -7.26 -9.03
CA ASN A 184 15.25 -5.86 -8.61
C ASN A 184 15.15 -4.92 -9.83
N THR A 185 14.17 -5.20 -10.69
CA THR A 185 13.98 -4.47 -11.96
C THR A 185 13.37 -3.08 -11.77
N SER A 186 12.63 -2.91 -10.67
CA SER A 186 11.77 -1.74 -10.43
C SER A 186 10.82 -1.39 -11.57
N GLY A 187 10.32 -2.42 -12.28
CA GLY A 187 9.39 -2.28 -13.39
C GLY A 187 10.00 -1.69 -14.68
N VAL A 188 11.32 -1.51 -14.74
CA VAL A 188 12.03 -0.90 -15.88
C VAL A 188 12.53 -1.98 -16.84
N VAL A 189 12.16 -1.87 -18.12
CA VAL A 189 12.50 -2.89 -19.14
C VAL A 189 14.01 -3.08 -19.30
N SER A 190 14.80 -2.02 -19.29
CA SER A 190 16.27 -2.11 -19.39
C SER A 190 16.94 -2.77 -18.18
N ARG A 191 16.20 -2.93 -17.07
CA ARG A 191 16.65 -3.59 -15.84
C ARG A 191 16.06 -4.98 -15.66
N ALA A 192 15.44 -5.57 -16.70
CA ALA A 192 14.74 -6.86 -16.60
C ALA A 192 15.59 -8.02 -16.01
N ASN A 193 16.90 -7.96 -16.20
CA ASN A 193 17.85 -8.99 -15.77
C ASN A 193 18.67 -8.57 -14.53
N VAL A 194 18.31 -7.49 -13.84
CA VAL A 194 19.01 -7.07 -12.62
C VAL A 194 18.56 -7.96 -11.47
N ILE A 195 19.52 -8.74 -10.93
CA ILE A 195 19.35 -9.58 -9.76
C ILE A 195 20.04 -8.93 -8.57
N ALA A 196 19.36 -8.87 -7.43
CA ALA A 196 19.91 -8.37 -6.19
C ALA A 196 20.99 -9.33 -5.66
N LYS A 197 22.14 -8.77 -5.28
CA LYS A 197 23.29 -9.54 -4.78
C LYS A 197 23.25 -9.79 -3.28
N GLU A 198 22.45 -9.02 -2.57
CA GLU A 198 22.29 -9.07 -1.13
C GLU A 198 20.88 -8.61 -0.77
N ASP A 199 20.43 -8.95 0.43
CA ASP A 199 19.20 -8.42 0.99
C ASP A 199 19.34 -6.94 1.32
N ALA A 200 18.30 -6.15 1.04
CA ALA A 200 18.17 -4.82 1.62
C ALA A 200 18.17 -4.90 3.15
N ILE A 201 18.62 -3.84 3.83
CA ILE A 201 18.75 -3.83 5.30
C ILE A 201 17.42 -4.16 6.00
N ILE A 202 16.30 -3.69 5.45
CA ILE A 202 14.96 -4.01 5.94
C ILE A 202 14.62 -5.51 5.84
N VAL A 203 15.01 -6.17 4.75
CA VAL A 203 14.76 -7.60 4.51
C VAL A 203 15.66 -8.42 5.41
N LYS A 204 16.94 -8.06 5.49
CA LYS A 204 17.90 -8.67 6.41
C LYS A 204 17.41 -8.59 7.86
N SER A 205 16.94 -7.43 8.30
CA SER A 205 16.41 -7.25 9.68
C SER A 205 15.20 -8.15 9.95
N ALA A 206 14.32 -8.35 8.97
CA ALA A 206 13.18 -9.24 9.08
C ALA A 206 13.61 -10.73 9.09
N ARG A 207 14.58 -11.13 8.25
CA ARG A 207 15.15 -12.49 8.26
C ARG A 207 15.86 -12.81 9.56
N ASP A 208 16.67 -11.88 10.09
CA ASP A 208 17.36 -12.04 11.37
C ASP A 208 16.36 -12.26 12.51
N ALA A 209 15.20 -11.59 12.44
CA ALA A 209 14.08 -11.80 13.35
C ALA A 209 13.26 -13.09 13.09
N GLY A 210 13.64 -13.89 12.09
CA GLY A 210 13.06 -15.20 11.78
C GLY A 210 12.01 -15.22 10.67
N ALA A 211 11.73 -14.10 10.00
CA ALA A 211 10.78 -14.06 8.89
C ALA A 211 11.34 -14.76 7.63
N ILE A 212 10.46 -15.29 6.79
CA ILE A 212 10.81 -16.02 5.57
C ILE A 212 10.26 -15.24 4.36
N PRO A 213 11.10 -14.53 3.59
CA PRO A 213 10.67 -13.91 2.34
C PRO A 213 10.13 -14.97 1.37
N ILE A 214 8.92 -14.80 0.84
CA ILE A 214 8.31 -15.80 -0.07
C ILE A 214 8.23 -15.33 -1.52
N LEU A 215 8.20 -14.02 -1.77
CA LEU A 215 8.08 -13.42 -3.10
C LEU A 215 8.41 -11.92 -3.07
N THR A 216 8.56 -11.35 -4.27
CA THR A 216 8.52 -9.90 -4.51
C THR A 216 7.24 -9.45 -5.21
N SER A 217 6.65 -8.33 -4.76
CA SER A 217 5.38 -7.85 -5.30
C SER A 217 5.51 -6.74 -6.33
N ASN A 218 4.47 -6.64 -7.16
CA ASN A 218 4.43 -5.77 -8.33
C ASN A 218 4.31 -4.29 -7.96
N ILE A 219 4.90 -3.45 -8.81
CA ILE A 219 5.03 -2.00 -8.62
C ILE A 219 4.83 -1.28 -9.96
N PRO A 220 4.56 0.04 -9.97
CA PRO A 220 4.75 0.82 -11.18
C PRO A 220 6.23 0.97 -11.53
N GLU A 221 6.49 1.24 -12.81
CA GLU A 221 7.82 1.61 -13.28
C GLU A 221 8.42 2.74 -12.41
N LEU A 222 9.61 2.50 -11.86
CA LEU A 222 10.34 3.39 -10.95
C LEU A 222 9.60 3.78 -9.65
N CYS A 223 8.51 3.10 -9.30
CA CYS A 223 7.63 3.51 -8.21
C CYS A 223 6.91 4.86 -8.43
N LEU A 224 6.86 5.38 -9.66
CA LEU A 224 6.39 6.74 -9.97
C LEU A 224 4.93 6.79 -10.47
N ASN A 225 4.04 6.00 -9.86
CA ASN A 225 2.62 6.06 -10.17
C ASN A 225 1.76 5.61 -8.97
N TRP A 226 0.51 6.10 -8.92
CA TRP A 226 -0.53 5.63 -8.00
C TRP A 226 -1.36 4.47 -8.59
N GLU A 227 -0.90 3.86 -9.67
CA GLU A 227 -1.40 2.59 -10.19
C GLU A 227 -0.21 1.66 -10.41
N SER A 228 -0.26 0.45 -9.83
CA SER A 228 0.83 -0.51 -9.91
C SER A 228 0.80 -1.26 -11.25
N THR A 229 1.41 -0.64 -12.25
CA THR A 229 1.47 -1.13 -13.62
C THR A 229 2.83 -0.87 -14.25
N ASN A 230 3.40 -1.89 -14.90
CA ASN A 230 4.65 -1.77 -15.65
C ASN A 230 4.66 -2.71 -16.86
N LYS A 231 5.65 -2.57 -17.74
CA LYS A 231 5.74 -3.36 -18.98
C LYS A 231 6.28 -4.78 -18.81
N LEU A 232 6.91 -5.10 -17.67
CA LEU A 232 7.50 -6.41 -17.41
C LEU A 232 6.48 -7.41 -16.87
N VAL A 233 5.66 -6.98 -15.91
CA VAL A 233 4.70 -7.83 -15.18
C VAL A 233 3.26 -7.49 -15.55
N GLY A 234 2.99 -6.27 -16.03
CA GLY A 234 1.65 -5.78 -16.30
C GLY A 234 1.02 -5.08 -15.09
N THR A 235 -0.31 -5.03 -15.07
CA THR A 235 -1.10 -4.27 -14.10
C THR A 235 -1.62 -5.17 -12.98
N THR A 236 -1.45 -4.73 -11.74
CA THR A 236 -2.10 -5.34 -10.58
C THR A 236 -3.54 -4.82 -10.43
N ARG A 237 -4.48 -5.73 -10.16
CA ARG A 237 -5.93 -5.44 -10.06
C ARG A 237 -6.43 -5.50 -8.63
N ASN A 238 -7.36 -4.61 -8.27
CA ASN A 238 -7.88 -4.52 -6.92
C ASN A 238 -8.77 -5.74 -6.58
N PRO A 239 -8.52 -6.46 -5.47
CA PRO A 239 -9.29 -7.65 -5.12
C PRO A 239 -10.76 -7.36 -4.73
N HIS A 240 -11.08 -6.14 -4.30
CA HIS A 240 -12.48 -5.74 -4.05
C HIS A 240 -13.25 -5.55 -5.35
N ASN A 241 -12.55 -5.17 -6.43
CA ASN A 241 -13.11 -5.02 -7.76
C ASN A 241 -11.97 -4.95 -8.80
N THR A 242 -11.80 -6.00 -9.61
CA THR A 242 -10.66 -6.10 -10.54
C THR A 242 -10.68 -5.08 -11.68
N THR A 243 -11.74 -4.28 -11.81
CA THR A 243 -11.80 -3.12 -12.74
C THR A 243 -11.25 -1.83 -12.13
N ARG A 244 -10.78 -1.87 -10.87
CA ARG A 244 -10.25 -0.73 -10.11
C ARG A 244 -8.76 -0.91 -9.80
N THR A 245 -8.09 0.22 -9.57
CA THR A 245 -6.69 0.27 -9.17
C THR A 245 -6.48 -0.25 -7.75
N VAL A 246 -5.37 -0.96 -7.53
CA VAL A 246 -4.84 -1.28 -6.19
C VAL A 246 -4.17 -0.08 -5.52
N GLY A 247 -3.99 1.02 -6.23
CA GLY A 247 -3.13 2.12 -5.80
C GLY A 247 -1.67 1.87 -6.18
N GLY A 248 -0.79 2.74 -5.69
CA GLY A 248 0.62 2.64 -5.96
C GLY A 248 1.45 3.58 -5.08
N SER A 249 2.75 3.35 -4.98
CA SER A 249 3.51 2.35 -5.74
C SER A 249 3.61 0.96 -5.11
N SER A 250 3.11 0.75 -3.88
CA SER A 250 3.13 -0.57 -3.21
C SER A 250 1.80 -1.33 -3.39
N GLY A 251 1.20 -1.25 -4.59
CA GLY A 251 -0.12 -1.85 -4.83
C GLY A 251 -0.10 -3.38 -4.94
N GLY A 252 1.02 -3.98 -5.38
CA GLY A 252 1.22 -5.43 -5.34
C GLY A 252 1.13 -5.97 -3.91
N GLU A 253 1.89 -5.38 -2.97
CA GLU A 253 1.82 -5.70 -1.54
C GLU A 253 0.39 -5.59 -1.01
N ALA A 254 -0.28 -4.47 -1.25
CA ALA A 254 -1.64 -4.25 -0.75
C ALA A 254 -2.65 -5.25 -1.31
N GLY A 255 -2.54 -5.62 -2.59
CA GLY A 255 -3.39 -6.64 -3.22
C GLY A 255 -3.19 -8.03 -2.62
N LEU A 256 -1.94 -8.41 -2.33
CA LEU A 256 -1.62 -9.68 -1.68
C LEU A 256 -2.16 -9.74 -0.24
N LEU A 257 -1.96 -8.68 0.53
CA LEU A 257 -2.48 -8.58 1.90
C LEU A 257 -4.02 -8.65 1.93
N ALA A 258 -4.69 -7.94 1.01
CA ALA A 258 -6.15 -7.90 0.94
C ALA A 258 -6.77 -9.24 0.52
N THR A 259 -6.00 -10.10 -0.14
CA THR A 259 -6.44 -11.45 -0.52
C THR A 259 -5.99 -12.55 0.45
N ALA A 260 -5.34 -12.18 1.56
CA ALA A 260 -4.67 -13.09 2.50
C ALA A 260 -3.58 -13.97 1.86
N ALA A 261 -3.05 -13.55 0.70
CA ALA A 261 -1.86 -14.13 0.08
C ALA A 261 -0.56 -13.58 0.68
N SER A 262 -0.68 -12.63 1.60
CA SER A 262 0.37 -12.14 2.49
C SER A 262 -0.24 -11.82 3.86
N ILE A 263 0.57 -11.87 4.90
CA ILE A 263 0.20 -11.47 6.27
C ILE A 263 0.89 -10.19 6.70
N ILE A 264 2.19 -10.09 6.39
CA ILE A 264 3.02 -8.92 6.57
C ILE A 264 3.89 -8.72 5.34
N GLY A 265 4.19 -7.46 5.05
CA GLY A 265 5.07 -7.08 3.95
C GLY A 265 5.76 -5.76 4.19
N VAL A 266 6.72 -5.45 3.33
CA VAL A 266 7.49 -4.20 3.38
C VAL A 266 7.39 -3.44 2.06
N GLY A 267 7.19 -2.13 2.16
CA GLY A 267 7.07 -1.24 1.02
C GLY A 267 7.80 0.08 1.21
N SER A 268 7.48 1.06 0.36
CA SER A 268 8.09 2.40 0.42
C SER A 268 7.07 3.51 0.15
N ASP A 269 7.30 4.69 0.74
CA ASP A 269 6.42 5.85 0.70
C ASP A 269 7.21 7.16 0.67
N ILE A 270 6.83 8.01 -0.29
CA ILE A 270 7.19 9.44 -0.40
C ILE A 270 5.89 10.26 -0.36
N ALA A 271 4.99 9.96 -1.29
CA ALA A 271 3.74 10.68 -1.53
C ALA A 271 2.51 9.76 -1.42
N GLY A 272 2.50 8.88 -0.41
CA GLY A 272 1.38 7.99 -0.10
C GLY A 272 1.56 6.56 -0.60
N SER A 273 2.75 6.14 -1.04
CA SER A 273 2.93 4.83 -1.65
C SER A 273 2.79 3.62 -0.71
N LEU A 274 2.73 3.80 0.61
CA LEU A 274 2.26 2.78 1.55
C LEU A 274 0.77 3.00 1.88
N ARG A 275 0.40 4.25 2.16
CA ARG A 275 -0.93 4.63 2.68
C ARG A 275 -2.06 4.54 1.66
N LEU A 276 -1.85 5.00 0.43
CA LEU A 276 -2.84 4.98 -0.65
C LEU A 276 -3.21 3.56 -1.08
N PRO A 277 -2.26 2.66 -1.40
CA PRO A 277 -2.65 1.30 -1.76
C PRO A 277 -3.27 0.54 -0.58
N ALA A 278 -2.80 0.78 0.65
CA ALA A 278 -3.44 0.24 1.85
C ALA A 278 -4.89 0.70 1.99
N HIS A 279 -5.17 1.99 1.81
CA HIS A 279 -6.52 2.55 1.81
C HIS A 279 -7.40 1.94 0.71
N PHE A 280 -6.90 1.81 -0.52
CA PHE A 280 -7.68 1.28 -1.65
C PHE A 280 -7.96 -0.23 -1.55
N CYS A 281 -7.07 -0.98 -0.89
CA CYS A 281 -7.21 -2.42 -0.72
C CYS A 281 -7.77 -2.82 0.65
N GLY A 282 -8.04 -1.86 1.55
CA GLY A 282 -8.59 -2.13 2.88
C GLY A 282 -7.65 -2.93 3.78
N VAL A 283 -6.36 -2.57 3.77
CA VAL A 283 -5.31 -3.17 4.62
C VAL A 283 -4.54 -2.06 5.35
N TRP A 284 -3.57 -2.43 6.17
CA TRP A 284 -2.80 -1.49 6.98
C TRP A 284 -1.44 -1.21 6.36
N GLY A 285 -1.07 0.07 6.27
CA GLY A 285 0.24 0.51 5.80
C GLY A 285 0.71 1.71 6.61
N HIS A 286 1.89 1.61 7.22
CA HIS A 286 2.42 2.66 8.07
C HIS A 286 3.61 3.34 7.41
N LYS A 287 3.51 4.67 7.20
CA LYS A 287 4.64 5.50 6.80
C LYS A 287 5.32 6.03 8.07
N PRO A 288 6.46 5.45 8.51
CA PRO A 288 7.14 5.94 9.71
C PRO A 288 7.67 7.36 9.52
N THR A 289 8.16 7.93 10.62
CA THR A 289 8.97 9.15 10.58
C THR A 289 10.19 8.90 9.69
N PRO A 290 10.60 9.86 8.84
CA PRO A 290 11.82 9.72 8.07
C PRO A 290 13.03 9.37 8.95
N ARG A 291 14.01 8.65 8.37
CA ARG A 291 15.21 8.13 9.05
C ARG A 291 15.01 6.97 10.04
N VAL A 292 13.78 6.67 10.50
CA VAL A 292 13.51 5.53 11.41
C VAL A 292 13.91 4.18 10.81
N VAL A 293 13.63 3.97 9.52
CA VAL A 293 13.93 2.72 8.81
C VAL A 293 15.03 2.96 7.79
N PRO A 294 16.15 2.20 7.82
CA PRO A 294 17.20 2.30 6.80
C PRO A 294 16.65 1.92 5.42
N PHE A 295 17.05 2.66 4.37
CA PHE A 295 16.60 2.42 3.00
C PHE A 295 17.66 1.79 2.07
N ALA A 296 18.82 1.42 2.59
CA ALA A 296 19.85 0.75 1.79
C ALA A 296 19.29 -0.56 1.20
N GLY A 297 19.55 -0.76 -0.09
CA GLY A 297 18.95 -1.84 -0.90
C GLY A 297 17.58 -1.50 -1.49
N HIS A 298 17.20 -0.21 -1.55
CA HIS A 298 16.04 0.26 -2.32
C HIS A 298 16.47 0.86 -3.66
N TYR A 299 15.73 0.54 -4.73
CA TYR A 299 15.83 1.20 -6.03
C TYR A 299 14.45 1.72 -6.46
N PRO A 300 14.33 2.93 -7.01
CA PRO A 300 15.39 3.87 -7.30
C PRO A 300 16.00 4.52 -6.05
N SER A 301 17.31 4.74 -6.08
CA SER A 301 18.04 5.47 -5.06
C SER A 301 18.40 6.88 -5.54
N CYS A 302 18.62 7.80 -4.59
CA CYS A 302 19.03 9.17 -4.85
C CYS A 302 20.50 9.37 -4.46
N LYS A 303 21.29 10.05 -5.30
CA LYS A 303 22.70 10.40 -4.99
C LYS A 303 22.83 11.41 -3.83
N ASN A 304 21.84 12.29 -3.67
CA ASN A 304 21.74 13.16 -2.50
C ASN A 304 20.88 12.45 -1.45
N GLU A 305 21.54 11.62 -0.64
CA GLU A 305 20.86 10.80 0.35
C GLU A 305 20.16 11.63 1.42
N ASP A 306 20.67 12.82 1.76
CA ASP A 306 20.12 13.62 2.85
C ASP A 306 18.77 14.24 2.49
N GLU A 307 18.63 14.85 1.31
CA GLU A 307 17.32 15.35 0.84
C GLU A 307 16.31 14.21 0.67
N TRP A 308 16.77 13.06 0.19
CA TRP A 308 15.93 11.87 0.02
C TRP A 308 15.42 11.34 1.37
N ARG A 309 16.31 11.31 2.38
CA ARG A 309 16.02 10.88 3.75
C ARG A 309 14.95 11.70 4.46
N GLU A 310 14.65 12.91 4.01
CA GLU A 310 13.63 13.77 4.63
C GLU A 310 12.19 13.40 4.20
N VAL A 311 12.02 12.79 3.04
CA VAL A 311 10.69 12.53 2.45
C VAL A 311 10.44 11.05 2.16
N PHE A 312 11.49 10.29 1.88
CA PHE A 312 11.41 8.87 1.57
C PHE A 312 11.47 8.02 2.83
N THR A 313 10.62 7.00 2.88
CA THR A 313 10.64 5.99 3.94
C THR A 313 10.36 4.60 3.38
N LEU A 314 11.04 3.60 3.93
CA LEU A 314 10.53 2.23 3.92
C LEU A 314 9.61 2.04 5.12
N GLY A 315 8.66 1.11 5.03
CA GLY A 315 7.73 0.89 6.13
C GLY A 315 6.95 -0.41 6.03
N PRO A 316 6.31 -0.80 7.14
CA PRO A 316 5.56 -2.05 7.23
C PRO A 316 4.16 -1.91 6.62
N MET A 317 3.70 -3.01 6.03
CA MET A 317 2.31 -3.24 5.64
C MET A 317 1.85 -4.56 6.26
N ALA A 318 0.57 -4.64 6.63
CA ALA A 318 0.02 -5.82 7.26
C ALA A 318 -1.48 -5.96 7.00
N ARG A 319 -1.98 -7.19 7.15
CA ARG A 319 -3.43 -7.46 7.11
C ARG A 319 -4.12 -7.01 8.39
N TYR A 320 -3.41 -7.08 9.52
CA TYR A 320 -3.91 -6.69 10.83
C TYR A 320 -3.09 -5.54 11.43
N ALA A 321 -3.77 -4.57 12.05
CA ALA A 321 -3.12 -3.41 12.65
C ALA A 321 -2.09 -3.80 13.73
N LYS A 322 -2.38 -4.83 14.52
CA LYS A 322 -1.49 -5.31 15.60
C LYS A 322 -0.10 -5.74 15.10
N ASP A 323 0.00 -6.24 13.87
CA ASP A 323 1.25 -6.73 13.31
C ASP A 323 2.18 -5.59 12.84
N LEU A 324 1.65 -4.38 12.59
CA LEU A 324 2.44 -3.23 12.19
C LEU A 324 3.49 -2.84 13.24
N LYS A 325 3.09 -2.85 14.52
CA LYS A 325 3.96 -2.48 15.64
C LYS A 325 5.16 -3.43 15.71
N LEU A 326 4.90 -4.74 15.65
CA LEU A 326 5.97 -5.74 15.71
C LEU A 326 6.94 -5.58 14.54
N LEU A 327 6.42 -5.47 13.32
CA LEU A 327 7.28 -5.33 12.15
C LEU A 327 8.08 -4.03 12.18
N LEU A 328 7.49 -2.90 12.61
CA LEU A 328 8.20 -1.63 12.75
C LEU A 328 9.38 -1.73 13.72
N LYS A 329 9.19 -2.36 14.89
CA LYS A 329 10.27 -2.56 15.88
C LYS A 329 11.46 -3.32 15.29
N ILE A 330 11.19 -4.29 14.42
CA ILE A 330 12.21 -5.16 13.83
C ILE A 330 13.02 -4.40 12.78
N ILE A 331 12.35 -3.67 11.90
CA ILE A 331 12.97 -2.99 10.75
C ILE A 331 13.55 -1.61 11.08
N ALA A 332 13.22 -1.04 12.24
CA ALA A 332 13.78 0.22 12.70
C ALA A 332 15.32 0.14 12.83
N ASN A 333 15.99 1.27 12.68
CA ASN A 333 17.43 1.37 12.95
C ASN A 333 17.71 1.25 14.47
N PRO A 334 18.97 1.01 14.91
CA PRO A 334 19.29 0.86 16.34
C PRO A 334 18.86 2.04 17.23
N GLU A 335 19.13 3.28 16.80
CA GLU A 335 18.74 4.50 17.54
C GLU A 335 17.21 4.60 17.70
N ALA A 336 16.46 4.27 16.65
CA ALA A 336 15.01 4.25 16.66
C ALA A 336 14.46 3.13 17.55
N LYS A 337 15.14 1.98 17.66
CA LYS A 337 14.72 0.91 18.59
C LYS A 337 14.84 1.34 20.06
N GLU A 338 15.79 2.21 20.38
CA GLU A 338 15.99 2.74 21.73
C GLU A 338 15.08 3.95 22.04
N THR A 339 14.83 4.80 21.04
CA THR A 339 14.09 6.07 21.23
C THR A 339 12.59 5.94 21.02
N LEU A 340 12.14 5.01 20.18
CA LEU A 340 10.72 4.81 19.94
C LEU A 340 10.10 4.01 21.09
N ARG A 341 9.26 4.69 21.85
CA ARG A 341 8.53 4.16 23.02
C ARG A 341 7.30 3.35 22.58
N LEU A 342 7.49 2.38 21.68
CA LEU A 342 6.39 1.63 21.05
C LEU A 342 5.67 0.66 22.01
N ASP A 343 6.36 0.24 23.08
CA ASP A 343 5.81 -0.65 24.11
C ASP A 343 5.26 0.08 25.33
N GLU A 344 5.49 1.39 25.43
CA GLU A 344 4.90 2.17 26.51
C GLU A 344 3.40 2.28 26.29
N PRO A 345 2.57 1.91 27.29
CA PRO A 345 1.14 2.13 27.20
C PRO A 345 0.87 3.63 27.12
N VAL A 346 -0.05 4.01 26.23
CA VAL A 346 -0.51 5.39 26.09
C VAL A 346 -1.87 5.50 26.75
N ALA A 347 -2.01 6.41 27.71
CA ALA A 347 -3.32 6.78 28.25
C ALA A 347 -4.12 7.46 27.14
N LEU A 348 -5.24 6.86 26.76
CA LEU A 348 -6.04 7.34 25.64
C LEU A 348 -6.69 8.69 25.95
N GLU A 349 -6.91 8.97 27.24
CA GLU A 349 -7.50 10.21 27.74
C GLU A 349 -6.57 11.42 27.60
N ASP A 350 -5.25 11.18 27.49
CA ASP A 350 -4.24 12.22 27.32
C ASP A 350 -4.07 12.65 25.84
N LEU A 351 -4.73 11.97 24.91
CA LEU A 351 -4.59 12.22 23.48
C LEU A 351 -5.29 13.51 23.07
N ARG A 352 -4.60 14.32 22.25
CA ARG A 352 -5.21 15.43 21.52
C ARG A 352 -5.35 15.04 20.06
N ILE A 353 -6.59 14.88 19.62
CA ILE A 353 -6.90 14.36 18.29
C ILE A 353 -7.41 15.49 17.42
N TYR A 354 -6.73 15.72 16.30
CA TYR A 354 -7.13 16.69 15.30
C TYR A 354 -7.47 15.97 13.99
N TYR A 355 -8.48 16.44 13.28
CA TYR A 355 -8.86 15.89 11.96
C TYR A 355 -9.09 16.98 10.92
N ILE A 356 -8.87 16.61 9.65
CA ILE A 356 -9.03 17.47 8.47
C ILE A 356 -10.00 16.78 7.53
N GLU A 357 -11.03 17.51 7.09
CA GLU A 357 -11.99 17.01 6.10
C GLU A 357 -11.52 17.20 4.66
N ASP A 358 -10.94 18.36 4.37
CA ASP A 358 -10.48 18.73 3.03
C ASP A 358 -9.34 19.74 3.15
N LEU A 359 -8.45 19.77 2.15
CA LEU A 359 -7.38 20.76 2.06
C LEU A 359 -7.81 22.02 1.30
N GLU A 360 -9.05 22.06 0.81
CA GLU A 360 -9.64 23.11 -0.02
C GLU A 360 -8.74 23.52 -1.19
N SER A 361 -8.03 22.54 -1.75
CA SER A 361 -7.06 22.76 -2.81
C SER A 361 -7.75 22.98 -4.15
N ILE A 362 -7.33 24.02 -4.87
CA ILE A 362 -7.77 24.27 -6.25
C ILE A 362 -7.25 23.22 -7.25
N LEU A 363 -6.31 22.36 -6.82
CA LEU A 363 -5.68 21.34 -7.66
C LEU A 363 -6.26 19.95 -7.46
N THR A 364 -7.03 19.72 -6.40
CA THR A 364 -7.63 18.42 -6.12
C THR A 364 -9.14 18.54 -6.12
N ASN A 365 -9.81 17.44 -6.46
CA ASN A 365 -11.25 17.36 -6.23
C ASN A 365 -11.52 17.38 -4.73
N LYS A 366 -12.71 17.86 -4.36
CA LYS A 366 -13.19 17.74 -2.99
C LYS A 366 -13.25 16.28 -2.56
N VAL A 367 -12.99 16.04 -1.28
CA VAL A 367 -13.15 14.71 -0.68
C VAL A 367 -14.61 14.26 -0.84
N SER A 368 -14.79 13.00 -1.23
CA SER A 368 -16.13 12.46 -1.47
C SER A 368 -16.93 12.38 -0.17
N SER A 369 -18.26 12.53 -0.25
CA SER A 369 -19.12 12.42 0.94
C SER A 369 -18.95 11.07 1.65
N VAL A 370 -18.75 9.97 0.92
CA VAL A 370 -18.51 8.65 1.50
C VAL A 370 -17.23 8.60 2.35
N CYS A 371 -16.17 9.28 1.89
CA CYS A 371 -14.93 9.38 2.66
C CYS A 371 -15.11 10.28 3.89
N LEU A 372 -15.88 11.36 3.77
CA LEU A 372 -16.20 12.24 4.90
C LEU A 372 -17.06 11.52 5.95
N ASP A 373 -18.07 10.76 5.52
CA ASP A 373 -18.92 9.96 6.41
C ASP A 373 -18.07 8.93 7.18
N ALA A 374 -17.12 8.27 6.50
CA ALA A 374 -16.19 7.33 7.13
C ALA A 374 -15.25 8.03 8.13
N LEU A 375 -14.72 9.20 7.78
CA LEU A 375 -13.89 10.02 8.66
C LEU A 375 -14.67 10.42 9.92
N HIS A 376 -15.90 10.93 9.77
CA HIS A 376 -16.75 11.33 10.89
C HIS A 376 -17.11 10.13 11.78
N SER A 377 -17.33 8.95 11.20
CA SER A 377 -17.52 7.73 11.98
C SER A 377 -16.29 7.36 12.83
N VAL A 378 -15.08 7.61 12.32
CA VAL A 378 -13.84 7.41 13.10
C VAL A 378 -13.72 8.46 14.19
N VAL A 379 -14.02 9.73 13.89
CA VAL A 379 -14.04 10.82 14.88
C VAL A 379 -15.00 10.50 16.03
N ASP A 380 -16.21 10.06 15.73
CA ASP A 380 -17.20 9.67 16.73
C ASP A 380 -16.74 8.48 17.58
N HIS A 381 -16.05 7.52 16.95
CA HIS A 381 -15.48 6.37 17.66
C HIS A 381 -14.35 6.82 18.60
N MET A 382 -13.43 7.65 18.14
CA MET A 382 -12.32 8.16 18.95
C MET A 382 -12.82 9.03 20.11
N ASN A 383 -13.84 9.88 19.89
CA ASN A 383 -14.47 10.66 20.96
C ASN A 383 -14.98 9.77 22.10
N LYS A 384 -15.60 8.63 21.75
CA LYS A 384 -16.14 7.68 22.73
C LYS A 384 -15.06 6.85 23.40
N LEU A 385 -14.06 6.41 22.63
CA LEU A 385 -13.00 5.52 23.09
C LEU A 385 -12.00 6.23 24.00
N CYS A 386 -11.60 7.44 23.60
CA CYS A 386 -10.58 8.21 24.29
C CYS A 386 -11.16 9.16 25.35
N HIS A 387 -12.49 9.37 25.37
CA HIS A 387 -13.15 10.37 26.22
C HIS A 387 -12.59 11.80 26.01
N VAL A 388 -12.12 12.11 24.80
CA VAL A 388 -11.61 13.43 24.39
C VAL A 388 -12.41 13.96 23.20
N GLU A 389 -12.58 15.29 23.11
CA GLU A 389 -13.21 15.91 21.94
C GLU A 389 -12.18 16.07 20.82
N CYS A 390 -12.41 15.41 19.69
CA CYS A 390 -11.61 15.58 18.48
C CYS A 390 -11.86 16.96 17.86
N GLU A 391 -10.79 17.70 17.60
CA GLU A 391 -10.87 19.06 17.07
C GLU A 391 -10.73 19.05 15.54
N LYS A 392 -11.70 19.68 14.85
CA LYS A 392 -11.58 19.93 13.42
C LYS A 392 -10.59 21.05 13.17
N VAL A 393 -9.53 20.76 12.42
CA VAL A 393 -8.57 21.79 11.99
C VAL A 393 -8.71 22.05 10.50
N SER A 394 -8.66 23.32 10.15
CA SER A 394 -8.57 23.76 8.76
C SER A 394 -7.13 24.19 8.50
N ILE A 395 -6.44 23.49 7.62
CA ILE A 395 -5.22 24.04 7.06
C ILE A 395 -5.68 25.08 6.06
N VAL A 396 -5.89 26.32 6.52
CA VAL A 396 -6.11 27.46 5.63
C VAL A 396 -4.81 27.60 4.86
N SER A 397 -4.76 26.99 3.69
CA SER A 397 -3.69 27.19 2.76
C SER A 397 -3.79 28.63 2.28
N GLY A 398 -3.16 29.54 3.02
CA GLY A 398 -2.67 30.76 2.41
C GLY A 398 -1.95 30.36 1.13
N ASN A 399 -2.02 31.22 0.10
CA ASN A 399 -1.36 31.01 -1.20
C ASN A 399 0.06 30.42 -1.09
N ALA A 400 0.78 30.66 0.02
CA ALA A 400 2.09 30.09 0.33
C ALA A 400 2.13 28.56 0.48
N LEU A 401 1.21 27.89 1.20
CA LEU A 401 1.28 26.43 1.39
C LEU A 401 0.85 25.67 0.12
N GLN A 402 -0.16 26.17 -0.59
CA GLN A 402 -0.54 25.64 -1.90
C GLN A 402 0.56 25.87 -2.93
N LYS A 403 1.15 27.07 -2.99
CA LYS A 403 2.34 27.31 -3.82
C LYS A 403 3.51 26.44 -3.38
N LEU A 404 3.69 26.19 -2.09
CA LEU A 404 4.74 25.32 -1.57
C LEU A 404 4.47 23.86 -1.95
N ILE A 405 3.23 23.37 -1.89
CA ILE A 405 2.87 22.02 -2.36
C ILE A 405 3.10 21.92 -3.86
N VAL A 406 2.71 22.93 -4.65
CA VAL A 406 2.98 22.97 -6.10
C VAL A 406 4.46 23.04 -6.40
N ILE A 407 5.20 23.90 -5.68
CA ILE A 407 6.66 24.03 -5.82
C ILE A 407 7.33 22.74 -5.38
N ILE A 408 6.90 22.09 -4.30
CA ILE A 408 7.40 20.79 -3.84
C ILE A 408 7.06 19.71 -4.87
N CYS A 409 5.84 19.65 -5.39
CA CYS A 409 5.48 18.69 -6.43
C CYS A 409 6.29 18.93 -7.71
N LEU A 410 6.41 20.17 -8.18
CA LEU A 410 7.21 20.53 -9.36
C LEU A 410 8.70 20.35 -9.12
N TYR A 411 9.20 20.60 -7.91
CA TYR A 411 10.59 20.43 -7.51
C TYR A 411 10.92 18.94 -7.33
N LEU A 412 10.02 18.15 -6.75
CA LEU A 412 10.13 16.69 -6.66
C LEU A 412 10.08 16.10 -8.07
N ILE A 413 9.15 16.52 -8.93
CA ILE A 413 9.09 16.11 -10.33
C ILE A 413 10.39 16.51 -11.05
N TYR A 414 10.85 17.75 -10.91
CA TYR A 414 12.11 18.23 -11.51
C TYR A 414 13.32 17.47 -10.98
N LYS A 415 13.41 17.22 -9.67
CA LYS A 415 14.50 16.48 -9.03
C LYS A 415 14.48 15.03 -9.44
N ILE A 416 13.31 14.38 -9.46
CA ILE A 416 13.10 13.04 -10.02
C ILE A 416 13.61 13.02 -11.46
N ILE A 417 13.16 13.94 -12.32
CA ILE A 417 13.60 14.05 -13.72
C ILE A 417 15.11 14.29 -13.85
N LYS A 418 15.75 14.98 -12.89
CA LYS A 418 17.20 15.29 -12.91
C LYS A 418 18.06 14.20 -12.23
N LEU A 419 17.45 13.33 -11.45
CA LEU A 419 18.08 12.19 -10.78
C LEU A 419 18.14 10.96 -11.69
N TYR A 420 17.33 10.93 -12.75
CA TYR A 420 17.45 10.07 -13.92
C TYR A 420 18.05 10.83 -15.09
#